data_AF-A0A3B0WBG1-F1
#
_entry.id   AF-A0A3B0WBG1-F1
#
_cell.length_a   1.000
_cell.length_b   1.000
_cell.length_c   1.000
_cell.angle_alpha   90.00
_cell.angle_beta   90.00
_cell.angle_gamma   90.00
#
_symmetry.space_group_name_H-M   'P 1'
#
loop_
_entity.id
_entity.type
_entity.pdbx_description
1 polymer ?
#
loop_
_entity_poly.entity_id
_entity_poly.type
_entity_poly.pdbx_seq_one_letter_code
_entity_poly.pdbx_strand_id
1 'polypeptide(L)'
;EFAYLSDLVQLEWRYHQVYYAKSSPQFDFEAFAKLTESQQVCRTFQLAPCFQFIESNYPVLSIWQLNQTDTSPHQSVPFHAENVGIFRQQNRIEVFPLAASVFKALSLVQSGATLQTMVQAGLDQYVPELIQQGWIVGHEAEQE
;
A
#
# COMPACT_ATOMS: atom_id res chain seq x y z
N GLU A 1 -21.24 11.18 17.50
CA GLU A 1 -20.61 11.53 16.21
C GLU A 1 -20.04 10.26 15.60
N PHE A 2 -20.29 9.98 14.31
CA PHE A 2 -19.87 8.72 13.69
C PHE A 2 -18.40 8.81 13.28
N ALA A 3 -17.50 8.52 14.21
CA ALA A 3 -16.05 8.71 14.02
C ALA A 3 -15.45 7.91 12.85
N TYR A 4 -16.07 6.79 12.45
CA TYR A 4 -15.62 5.98 11.31
C TYR A 4 -15.92 6.63 9.93
N LEU A 5 -16.83 7.62 9.85
CA LEU A 5 -17.19 8.23 8.57
C LEU A 5 -16.00 8.95 7.92
N SER A 6 -15.13 9.56 8.73
CA SER A 6 -13.91 10.19 8.23
C SER A 6 -13.02 9.18 7.52
N ASP A 7 -12.78 8.03 8.16
CA ASP A 7 -11.91 6.98 7.60
C ASP A 7 -12.55 6.30 6.39
N LEU A 8 -13.88 6.16 6.37
CA LEU A 8 -14.62 5.66 5.21
C LEU A 8 -14.52 6.60 4.01
N VAL A 9 -14.67 7.92 4.22
CA VAL A 9 -14.48 8.93 3.17
C VAL A 9 -13.04 8.91 2.65
N GLN A 10 -12.05 8.72 3.53
CA GLN A 10 -10.66 8.57 3.10
C GLN A 10 -10.44 7.32 2.25
N LEU A 11 -11.08 6.21 2.59
CA LEU A 11 -11.03 4.98 1.79
C LEU A 11 -11.60 5.21 0.38
N GLU A 12 -12.80 5.79 0.29
CA GLU A 12 -13.45 6.11 -0.99
C GLU A 12 -12.64 7.11 -1.81
N TRP A 13 -12.07 8.13 -1.17
CA TRP A 13 -11.23 9.10 -1.86
C TRP A 13 -9.99 8.44 -2.46
N ARG A 14 -9.28 7.59 -1.69
CA ARG A 14 -8.11 6.88 -2.20
C ARG A 14 -8.47 5.87 -3.30
N TYR A 15 -9.64 5.24 -3.22
CA TYR A 15 -10.19 4.44 -4.31
C TYR A 15 -10.29 5.25 -5.61
N HIS A 16 -10.87 6.46 -5.56
CA HIS A 16 -10.94 7.34 -6.72
C HIS A 16 -9.57 7.81 -7.21
N GLN A 17 -8.63 8.10 -6.30
CA GLN A 17 -7.26 8.47 -6.69
C GLN A 17 -6.59 7.31 -7.46
N VAL A 18 -6.70 6.09 -6.96
CA VAL A 18 -6.19 4.89 -7.62
C VAL A 18 -6.88 4.65 -8.98
N TYR A 19 -8.18 4.95 -9.08
CA TYR A 19 -8.93 4.87 -10.34
C TYR A 19 -8.35 5.79 -11.43
N TYR A 20 -7.94 7.01 -11.08
CA TYR A 20 -7.41 7.98 -12.04
C TYR A 20 -5.87 8.00 -12.11
N ALA A 21 -5.19 7.24 -11.27
CA ALA A 21 -3.73 7.19 -11.25
C ALA A 21 -3.16 6.73 -12.60
N LYS A 22 -1.94 7.16 -12.90
CA LYS A 22 -1.19 6.66 -14.05
C LYS A 22 -0.81 5.20 -13.79
N SER A 23 -0.86 4.37 -14.82
CA SER A 23 -0.28 3.03 -14.76
C SER A 23 1.24 3.15 -14.66
N SER A 24 1.85 2.30 -13.85
CA SER A 24 3.29 2.30 -13.62
C SER A 24 4.00 1.24 -14.45
N PRO A 25 5.26 1.49 -14.87
CA PRO A 25 6.10 0.45 -15.43
C PRO A 25 6.44 -0.60 -14.36
N GLN A 26 6.95 -1.75 -14.81
CA GLN A 26 7.53 -2.73 -13.90
C GLN A 26 8.85 -2.20 -13.31
N PHE A 27 9.18 -2.68 -12.12
CA PHE A 27 10.45 -2.37 -11.46
C PHE A 27 11.65 -2.82 -12.32
N ASP A 28 12.62 -1.92 -12.50
CA ASP A 28 13.83 -2.20 -13.28
C ASP A 28 14.86 -2.96 -12.44
N PHE A 29 14.73 -4.29 -12.41
CA PHE A 29 15.67 -5.17 -11.74
C PHE A 29 17.08 -5.11 -12.34
N GLU A 30 17.21 -4.82 -13.64
CA GLU A 30 18.51 -4.77 -14.30
C GLU A 30 19.30 -3.53 -13.83
N ALA A 31 18.63 -2.38 -13.72
CA ALA A 31 19.22 -1.17 -13.17
C ALA A 31 19.63 -1.36 -11.70
N PHE A 32 18.78 -2.01 -10.89
CA PHE A 32 19.09 -2.27 -9.48
C PHE A 32 20.26 -3.25 -9.31
N ALA A 33 20.33 -4.30 -10.13
CA ALA A 33 21.39 -5.32 -10.07
C ALA A 33 22.78 -4.81 -10.49
N LYS A 34 22.85 -3.73 -11.27
CA LYS A 34 24.12 -3.08 -11.67
C LYS A 34 24.79 -2.31 -10.53
N LEU A 35 24.08 -2.07 -9.43
CA LEU A 35 24.58 -1.34 -8.27
C LEU A 35 25.47 -2.22 -7.40
N THR A 36 26.46 -1.63 -6.75
CA THR A 36 27.20 -2.31 -5.67
C THR A 36 26.31 -2.53 -4.46
N GLU A 37 26.64 -3.49 -3.59
CA GLU A 37 25.90 -3.72 -2.34
C GLU A 37 25.77 -2.43 -1.51
N SER A 38 26.85 -1.65 -1.40
CA SER A 38 26.85 -0.36 -0.71
C SER A 38 25.91 0.67 -1.33
N GLN A 39 25.69 0.63 -2.65
CA GLN A 39 24.74 1.51 -3.32
C GLN A 39 23.31 1.00 -3.17
N GLN A 40 23.09 -0.31 -3.18
CA GLN A 40 21.77 -0.93 -3.03
C GLN A 40 21.18 -0.62 -1.66
N VAL A 41 21.97 -0.72 -0.59
CA VAL A 41 21.49 -0.45 0.77
C VAL A 41 21.07 1.02 0.97
N CYS A 42 21.65 1.95 0.21
CA CYS A 42 21.28 3.37 0.20
C CYS A 42 20.14 3.71 -0.77
N ARG A 43 19.53 2.72 -1.45
CA ARG A 43 18.38 2.98 -2.33
C ARG A 43 17.11 3.14 -1.53
N THR A 44 16.29 4.10 -1.93
CA THR A 44 14.89 4.23 -1.53
C THR A 44 14.02 3.59 -2.60
N PHE A 45 12.82 3.17 -2.22
CA PHE A 45 11.85 2.55 -3.13
C PHE A 45 10.66 3.46 -3.36
N GLN A 46 10.04 3.34 -4.54
CA GLN A 46 8.90 4.15 -4.92
C GLN A 46 7.65 3.30 -5.06
N LEU A 47 6.57 3.74 -4.40
CA LEU A 47 5.26 3.13 -4.55
C LEU A 47 4.65 3.46 -5.92
N ALA A 48 3.88 2.51 -6.46
CA ALA A 48 3.09 2.74 -7.65
C ALA A 48 2.04 3.83 -7.41
N PRO A 49 1.89 4.83 -8.28
CA PRO A 49 0.77 5.78 -8.24
C PRO A 49 -0.61 5.12 -8.15
N CYS A 50 -0.78 3.94 -8.75
CA CYS A 50 -2.01 3.15 -8.72
C CYS A 50 -2.13 2.21 -7.51
N PHE A 51 -1.26 2.38 -6.51
CA PHE A 51 -1.32 1.72 -5.22
C PHE A 51 -1.46 2.76 -4.11
N GLN A 52 -2.38 2.52 -3.19
CA GLN A 52 -2.61 3.35 -2.01
C GLN A 52 -2.94 2.44 -0.83
N PHE A 53 -2.74 2.91 0.39
CA PHE A 53 -3.08 2.15 1.59
C PHE A 53 -3.48 3.08 2.73
N ILE A 54 -4.30 2.57 3.65
CA ILE A 54 -4.83 3.29 4.82
C ILE A 54 -4.83 2.40 6.05
N GLU A 55 -4.68 3.01 7.22
CA GLU A 55 -4.95 2.39 8.51
C GLU A 55 -6.18 3.06 9.10
N SER A 56 -7.05 2.27 9.72
CA SER A 56 -8.20 2.76 10.46
C SER A 56 -8.33 2.01 11.77
N ASN A 57 -8.73 2.73 12.82
CA ASN A 57 -9.14 2.12 14.09
C ASN A 57 -10.55 1.50 14.04
N TYR A 58 -11.21 1.56 12.88
CA TYR A 58 -12.56 1.10 12.63
C TYR A 58 -12.56 0.06 11.49
N PRO A 59 -13.61 -0.78 11.40
CA PRO A 59 -13.70 -1.83 10.39
C PRO A 59 -14.18 -1.27 9.04
N VAL A 60 -13.44 -0.29 8.50
CA VAL A 60 -13.81 0.49 7.31
C VAL A 60 -13.85 -0.31 6.03
N LEU A 61 -12.97 -1.31 5.86
CA LEU A 61 -13.03 -2.22 4.72
C LEU A 61 -14.29 -3.07 4.80
N SER A 62 -14.57 -3.63 5.97
CA SER A 62 -15.76 -4.45 6.19
C SER A 62 -17.05 -3.66 5.94
N ILE A 63 -17.11 -2.40 6.42
CA ILE A 63 -18.23 -1.48 6.16
C ILE A 63 -18.33 -1.15 4.67
N TRP A 64 -17.20 -0.82 4.02
CA TRP A 64 -17.17 -0.50 2.60
C TRP A 64 -17.66 -1.68 1.74
N GLN A 65 -17.15 -2.89 1.99
CA GLN A 65 -17.55 -4.10 1.27
C GLN A 65 -19.04 -4.39 1.41
N LEU A 66 -19.61 -4.20 2.62
CA LEU A 66 -21.04 -4.37 2.86
C LEU A 66 -21.87 -3.39 2.00
N ASN A 67 -21.41 -2.14 1.89
CA ASN A 67 -22.07 -1.11 1.07
C ASN A 67 -21.94 -1.34 -0.44
N GLN A 68 -20.99 -2.16 -0.91
CA GLN A 68 -20.86 -2.50 -2.33
C GLN A 68 -21.89 -3.53 -2.81
N THR A 69 -22.54 -4.23 -1.87
CA THR A 69 -23.50 -5.30 -2.14
C THR A 69 -24.90 -4.85 -1.76
N ASP A 70 -25.91 -5.11 -2.59
CA ASP A 70 -27.34 -4.88 -2.31
C ASP A 70 -27.90 -5.80 -1.19
N THR A 71 -27.04 -6.31 -0.31
CA THR A 71 -27.42 -7.16 0.82
C THR A 71 -28.15 -6.36 1.90
N SER A 72 -29.01 -7.07 2.62
CA SER A 72 -29.95 -6.49 3.59
C SER A 72 -29.24 -5.63 4.65
N PRO A 73 -29.84 -4.49 5.04
CA PRO A 73 -29.23 -3.47 5.92
C PRO A 73 -29.02 -3.90 7.39
N HIS A 74 -29.01 -5.20 7.70
CA HIS A 74 -29.00 -5.73 9.06
C HIS A 74 -27.76 -6.56 9.41
N GLN A 75 -26.74 -6.57 8.56
CA GLN A 75 -25.48 -7.23 8.90
C GLN A 75 -24.65 -6.33 9.84
N SER A 76 -24.45 -6.79 11.07
CA SER A 76 -23.59 -6.11 12.04
C SER A 76 -22.12 -6.34 11.68
N VAL A 77 -21.33 -5.25 11.66
CA VAL A 77 -19.88 -5.30 11.49
C VAL A 77 -19.22 -5.18 12.87
N PRO A 78 -18.41 -6.17 13.31
CA PRO A 78 -17.73 -6.10 14.59
C PRO A 78 -16.68 -4.98 14.58
N PHE A 79 -16.51 -4.30 15.72
CA PHE A 79 -15.50 -3.25 15.85
C PHE A 79 -14.09 -3.84 15.93
N HIS A 80 -13.21 -3.44 15.03
CA HIS A 80 -11.77 -3.69 15.09
C HIS A 80 -11.02 -2.71 14.18
N ALA A 81 -9.70 -2.61 14.37
CA ALA A 81 -8.83 -1.88 13.47
C ALA A 81 -8.59 -2.68 12.17
N GLU A 82 -8.40 -1.98 11.07
CA GLU A 82 -8.12 -2.55 9.75
C GLU A 82 -7.03 -1.74 9.03
N ASN A 83 -6.10 -2.48 8.42
CA ASN A 83 -5.18 -1.94 7.42
C ASN A 83 -5.70 -2.34 6.05
N VAL A 84 -5.78 -1.40 5.13
CA VAL A 84 -6.44 -1.61 3.84
C VAL A 84 -5.50 -1.18 2.72
N GLY A 85 -5.33 -2.07 1.75
CA GLY A 85 -4.65 -1.81 0.49
C GLY A 85 -5.67 -1.55 -0.62
N ILE A 86 -5.33 -0.64 -1.52
CA ILE A 86 -6.13 -0.26 -2.68
C ILE A 86 -5.20 -0.29 -3.88
N PHE A 87 -5.45 -1.16 -4.84
CA PHE A 87 -4.59 -1.32 -6.01
C PHE A 87 -5.41 -1.41 -7.29
N ARG A 88 -5.00 -0.68 -8.33
CA ARG A 88 -5.54 -0.86 -9.68
C ARG A 88 -4.61 -1.74 -10.49
N GLN A 89 -5.01 -2.99 -10.69
CA GLN A 89 -4.36 -3.86 -11.68
C GLN A 89 -5.12 -3.75 -13.00
N GLN A 90 -4.45 -3.19 -14.01
CA GLN A 90 -5.06 -2.89 -15.32
C GLN A 90 -6.29 -1.97 -15.18
N ASN A 91 -7.50 -2.52 -15.34
CA ASN A 91 -8.78 -1.80 -15.28
C ASN A 91 -9.66 -2.22 -14.08
N ARG A 92 -9.13 -3.05 -13.17
CA ARG A 92 -9.86 -3.47 -11.97
C ARG A 92 -9.18 -2.90 -10.74
N ILE A 93 -9.98 -2.28 -9.86
CA ILE A 93 -9.53 -1.87 -8.54
C ILE A 93 -9.88 -2.97 -7.55
N GLU A 94 -8.89 -3.31 -6.74
CA GLU A 94 -9.02 -4.23 -5.64
C GLU A 94 -8.81 -3.48 -4.34
N VAL A 95 -9.69 -3.72 -3.37
CA VAL A 95 -9.62 -3.19 -2.01
C VAL A 95 -9.57 -4.39 -1.07
N PHE A 96 -8.49 -4.52 -0.30
CA PHE A 96 -8.16 -5.76 0.40
C PHE A 96 -7.47 -5.49 1.75
N PRO A 97 -7.52 -6.42 2.71
CA PRO A 97 -6.86 -6.26 3.99
C PRO A 97 -5.33 -6.40 3.85
N LEU A 98 -4.59 -5.62 4.62
CA LEU A 98 -3.14 -5.71 4.75
C LEU A 98 -2.75 -6.26 6.11
N ALA A 99 -1.76 -7.16 6.14
CA ALA A 99 -1.14 -7.55 7.40
C ALA A 99 -0.41 -6.36 8.02
N ALA A 100 -0.39 -6.25 9.35
CA ALA A 100 0.27 -5.14 10.05
C ALA A 100 1.78 -5.02 9.69
N SER A 101 2.46 -6.14 9.47
CA SER A 101 3.87 -6.14 9.05
C SER A 101 4.06 -5.57 7.64
N VAL A 102 3.17 -5.91 6.71
CA VAL A 102 3.18 -5.39 5.34
C VAL A 102 2.88 -3.89 5.34
N PHE A 103 1.90 -3.45 6.14
CA PHE A 103 1.60 -2.04 6.31
C PHE A 103 2.82 -1.25 6.81
N LYS A 104 3.53 -1.76 7.83
CA LYS A 104 4.76 -1.13 8.33
C LYS A 104 5.85 -1.04 7.27
N ALA A 105 6.05 -2.09 6.46
CA ALA A 105 7.02 -2.08 5.37
C ALA A 105 6.65 -1.02 4.32
N LEU A 106 5.37 -0.95 3.94
CA LEU A 106 4.85 0.06 3.02
C LEU A 106 4.98 1.49 3.58
N SER A 107 4.77 1.69 4.88
CA SER A 107 4.97 2.99 5.53
C SER A 107 6.43 3.45 5.46
N LEU A 108 7.39 2.55 5.66
CA LEU A 108 8.82 2.87 5.50
C LEU A 108 9.14 3.26 4.05
N VAL A 109 8.62 2.52 3.08
CA VAL A 109 8.79 2.86 1.66
C VAL A 109 8.17 4.23 1.36
N GLN A 110 6.96 4.48 1.84
CA GLN A 110 6.27 5.77 1.64
C GLN A 110 7.00 6.94 2.29
N SER A 111 7.69 6.74 3.42
CA SER A 111 8.50 7.77 4.06
C SER A 111 9.86 7.99 3.40
N GLY A 112 10.17 7.28 2.32
CA GLY A 112 11.47 7.37 1.64
C GLY A 112 12.60 6.69 2.40
N ALA A 113 12.29 5.69 3.25
CA ALA A 113 13.34 4.95 3.95
C ALA A 113 14.22 4.16 2.98
N THR A 114 15.50 4.07 3.30
CA THR A 114 16.45 3.26 2.53
C THR A 114 16.27 1.78 2.77
N LEU A 115 16.77 0.95 1.84
CA LEU A 115 16.82 -0.50 2.01
C LEU A 115 17.56 -0.88 3.31
N GLN A 116 18.62 -0.15 3.67
CA GLN A 116 19.32 -0.32 4.94
C GLN A 116 18.37 -0.20 6.14
N THR A 117 17.53 0.82 6.15
CA THR A 117 16.55 1.05 7.23
C THR A 117 15.54 -0.08 7.29
N MET A 118 15.09 -0.58 6.13
CA MET A 118 14.17 -1.72 6.06
C MET A 118 14.81 -3.02 6.60
N VAL A 119 16.09 -3.27 6.28
CA VAL A 119 16.85 -4.40 6.82
C VAL A 119 17.00 -4.29 8.34
N GLN A 120 17.34 -3.11 8.85
CA GLN A 120 17.46 -2.88 10.30
C GLN A 120 16.13 -3.09 11.04
N ALA A 121 15.00 -2.79 10.38
CA ALA A 121 13.66 -3.05 10.89
C ALA A 121 13.21 -4.52 10.72
N GLY A 122 13.97 -5.36 10.01
CA GLY A 122 13.61 -6.75 9.70
C GLY A 122 12.44 -6.89 8.71
N LEU A 123 12.22 -5.87 7.88
CA LEU A 123 11.10 -5.77 6.94
C LEU A 123 11.54 -5.86 5.47
N ASP A 124 12.83 -6.07 5.21
CA ASP A 124 13.41 -6.26 3.88
C ASP A 124 12.85 -7.49 3.16
N GLN A 125 12.48 -8.54 3.91
CA GLN A 125 11.86 -9.76 3.36
C GLN A 125 10.57 -9.51 2.56
N TYR A 126 9.87 -8.39 2.81
CA TYR A 126 8.64 -8.04 2.08
C TYR A 126 8.93 -7.35 0.75
N VAL A 127 10.10 -6.73 0.58
CA VAL A 127 10.42 -5.93 -0.62
C VAL A 127 10.23 -6.72 -1.92
N PRO A 128 10.72 -7.98 -2.06
CA PRO A 128 10.51 -8.75 -3.28
C PRO A 128 9.02 -9.00 -3.60
N GLU A 129 8.21 -9.29 -2.58
CA GLU A 129 6.76 -9.52 -2.73
C GLU A 129 6.04 -8.25 -3.18
N LEU A 130 6.36 -7.11 -2.56
CA LEU A 130 5.78 -5.80 -2.90
C LEU A 130 6.13 -5.38 -4.34
N ILE A 131 7.33 -5.71 -4.82
CA ILE A 131 7.72 -5.51 -6.22
C ILE A 131 6.95 -6.46 -7.15
N GLN A 132 6.84 -7.75 -6.79
CA GLN A 132 6.13 -8.75 -7.59
C GLN A 132 4.65 -8.39 -7.77
N GLN A 133 4.02 -7.84 -6.73
CA GLN A 133 2.64 -7.36 -6.76
C GLN A 133 2.49 -6.03 -7.53
N GLY A 134 3.60 -5.40 -7.92
CA GLY A 134 3.61 -4.12 -8.63
C GLY A 134 3.26 -2.93 -7.73
N TRP A 135 3.36 -3.07 -6.42
CA TRP A 135 3.14 -1.98 -5.47
C TRP A 135 4.38 -1.10 -5.33
N ILE A 136 5.57 -1.67 -5.55
CA ILE A 136 6.83 -0.93 -5.71
C ILE A 136 7.26 -1.01 -7.18
N VAL A 137 7.60 0.13 -7.76
CA VAL A 137 7.84 0.28 -9.21
C VAL A 137 9.16 0.95 -9.57
N GLY A 138 9.85 1.53 -8.60
CA GLY A 138 11.10 2.25 -8.84
C GLY A 138 12.03 2.23 -7.64
N HIS A 139 13.27 2.59 -7.90
CA HIS A 139 14.28 2.85 -6.88
C HIS A 139 15.04 4.12 -7.21
N GLU A 140 15.39 4.90 -6.19
CA GLU A 140 16.15 6.14 -6.34
C GLU A 140 17.31 6.18 -5.35
N ALA A 141 18.27 7.09 -5.57
CA ALA A 141 19.23 7.42 -4.54
C ALA A 141 18.47 8.07 -3.37
N GLU A 142 18.93 7.82 -2.14
CA GLU A 142 18.53 8.63 -1.00
C GLU A 142 18.72 10.11 -1.35
N GLN A 143 17.63 10.88 -1.29
CA GLN A 143 17.68 12.32 -1.49
C GLN A 143 18.25 12.93 -0.21
N GLU A 144 19.43 13.57 -0.30
CA GLU A 144 20.05 14.35 0.78
C GLU A 144 19.20 15.53 1.23
#